data_AF-A0A0G0MU70-F1
#
_entry.id   AF-A0A0G0MU70-F1
#
_cell.length_a   1.000
_cell.length_b   1.000
_cell.length_c   1.000
_cell.angle_alpha   90.00
_cell.angle_beta   90.00
_cell.angle_gamma   90.00
#
_symmetry.space_group_name_H-M   'P 1'
#
loop_
_entity.id
_entity.type
_entity.pdbx_description
1 polymer ?
#
loop_
_entity_poly.entity_id
_entity_poly.type
_entity_poly.pdbx_seq_one_letter_code
_entity_poly.pdbx_strand_id
1 'polypeptide(L)'
;MINKNEKFGGLKKRRGTTLIEVIVSLFVIETVIVGSIFIVSVAFKTVMTIRDTLIAQNLSREGVEVVRKVINSNLIRYSDAACWNFEPTATNPLMNCRTQDYHLGGGTHQNYILNFSEPAAGAPKDFKIDLVQSGVCALDLKTPATCDRNADYQLKLGEVNNGKFYTSDPAYTATTKFHRMIKITPTYDLAGPDLNKAIKIKVDSIVQWGLGDSAKEISMSETFYNNYQR
;
A
#
# COMPACT_ATOMS: atom_id res chain seq x y z
N MET A 1 -92.00 -4.36 19.88
CA MET A 1 -90.89 -3.52 20.40
C MET A 1 -89.67 -3.78 19.54
N ILE A 2 -89.07 -2.71 19.02
CA ILE A 2 -87.76 -2.60 18.34
C ILE A 2 -87.61 -3.34 17.01
N ASN A 3 -87.99 -2.60 15.97
CA ASN A 3 -87.55 -2.76 14.59
C ASN A 3 -86.33 -1.86 14.39
N LYS A 4 -85.15 -2.42 14.04
CA LYS A 4 -83.95 -1.64 13.70
C LYS A 4 -83.38 -2.14 12.38
N ASN A 5 -83.64 -1.35 11.35
CA ASN A 5 -83.12 -1.46 9.99
C ASN A 5 -81.60 -1.27 9.98
N GLU A 6 -80.84 -2.32 9.68
CA GLU A 6 -79.46 -2.16 9.19
C GLU A 6 -79.49 -1.91 7.68
N LYS A 7 -79.44 -0.64 7.31
CA LYS A 7 -79.22 -0.20 5.92
C LYS A 7 -77.80 -0.59 5.53
N PHE A 8 -77.65 -1.66 4.74
CA PHE A 8 -76.44 -1.93 3.98
C PHE A 8 -76.11 -0.72 3.10
N GLY A 9 -75.08 0.03 3.50
CA GLY A 9 -74.58 1.18 2.77
C GLY A 9 -74.15 0.75 1.37
N GLY A 10 -74.86 1.26 0.36
CA GLY A 10 -74.59 0.97 -1.04
C GLY A 10 -73.14 1.28 -1.41
N LEU A 11 -72.44 0.27 -1.90
CA LEU A 11 -71.12 0.40 -2.51
C LEU A 11 -71.24 1.33 -3.73
N LYS A 12 -70.83 2.60 -3.56
CA LYS A 12 -70.71 3.57 -4.65
C LYS A 12 -69.84 2.95 -5.75
N LYS A 13 -70.37 2.86 -6.98
CA LYS A 13 -69.62 2.49 -8.19
C LYS A 13 -68.35 3.34 -8.27
N ARG A 14 -67.21 2.73 -7.97
CA ARG A 14 -65.90 3.37 -8.15
C ARG A 14 -65.67 3.52 -9.65
N ARG A 15 -65.51 4.77 -10.09
CA ARG A 15 -65.12 5.12 -11.46
C ARG A 15 -63.79 4.41 -11.75
N GLY A 16 -63.71 3.76 -12.91
CA GLY A 16 -62.54 2.99 -13.32
C GLY A 16 -61.26 3.81 -13.21
N THR A 17 -60.21 3.19 -12.68
CA THR A 17 -58.83 3.64 -12.78
C THR A 17 -58.56 4.14 -14.19
N THR A 18 -58.23 5.42 -14.30
CA THR A 18 -58.04 6.05 -15.60
C THR A 18 -56.73 5.57 -16.22
N LEU A 19 -56.67 5.34 -17.54
CA LEU A 19 -55.46 4.91 -18.27
C LEU A 19 -54.22 5.77 -17.90
N ILE A 20 -54.44 7.07 -17.66
CA ILE A 20 -53.41 8.01 -17.26
C ILE A 20 -52.75 7.64 -15.91
N GLU A 21 -53.49 7.08 -14.96
CA GLU A 21 -52.96 6.65 -13.66
C GLU A 21 -51.94 5.52 -13.79
N VAL A 22 -52.20 4.57 -14.70
CA VAL A 22 -51.28 3.46 -14.99
C VAL A 22 -50.01 3.97 -15.66
N ILE A 23 -50.13 4.88 -16.62
CA ILE A 23 -48.99 5.48 -17.33
C ILE A 23 -48.10 6.26 -16.34
N VAL A 24 -48.70 7.07 -15.48
CA VAL A 24 -47.96 7.82 -14.45
C VAL A 24 -47.30 6.87 -13.46
N SER A 25 -47.99 5.81 -13.04
CA SER A 25 -47.42 4.80 -12.13
C SER A 25 -46.21 4.10 -12.73
N LEU A 26 -46.27 3.71 -14.02
CA LEU A 26 -45.14 3.09 -14.72
C LEU A 26 -43.94 4.04 -14.82
N PHE A 27 -44.18 5.31 -15.14
CA PHE A 27 -43.12 6.32 -15.19
C PHE A 27 -42.43 6.50 -13.83
N VAL A 28 -43.21 6.55 -12.75
CA VAL A 28 -42.66 6.63 -11.38
C VAL A 28 -41.84 5.39 -11.05
N ILE A 29 -42.32 4.19 -11.39
CA ILE A 29 -41.58 2.95 -11.16
C ILE A 29 -40.27 2.94 -11.94
N GLU A 30 -40.29 3.35 -13.21
CA GLU A 30 -39.10 3.37 -14.06
C GLU A 30 -38.03 4.34 -13.52
N THR A 31 -38.43 5.55 -13.13
CA THR A 31 -37.50 6.53 -12.53
C THR A 31 -36.87 6.03 -11.22
N VAL A 32 -37.64 5.34 -10.38
CA VAL A 32 -37.13 4.73 -9.14
C VAL A 32 -36.11 3.62 -9.45
N ILE A 33 -36.40 2.76 -10.43
CA ILE A 33 -35.49 1.68 -10.81
C ILE A 33 -34.17 2.26 -11.32
N VAL A 34 -34.21 3.21 -12.25
CA VAL A 34 -33.01 3.85 -12.80
C VAL A 34 -32.21 4.56 -11.71
N GLY A 35 -32.89 5.30 -10.83
CA GLY A 35 -32.25 5.98 -9.70
C GLY A 35 -31.55 5.01 -8.75
N SER A 36 -32.17 3.87 -8.44
CA SER A 36 -31.59 2.86 -7.55
C SER A 36 -30.33 2.21 -8.13
N ILE A 37 -30.34 1.87 -9.42
CA ILE A 37 -29.19 1.26 -10.12
C ILE A 37 -28.01 2.24 -10.15
N PHE A 38 -28.29 3.52 -10.39
CA PHE A 38 -27.27 4.57 -10.39
C PHE A 38 -26.57 4.69 -9.02
N ILE A 39 -27.34 4.73 -7.93
CA ILE A 39 -26.79 4.82 -6.57
C ILE A 39 -25.91 3.61 -6.25
N VAL A 40 -26.38 2.40 -6.58
CA VAL A 40 -25.62 1.16 -6.36
C VAL A 40 -24.29 1.18 -7.13
N SER A 41 -24.31 1.67 -8.38
CA SER A 41 -23.10 1.79 -9.20
C SER A 41 -22.06 2.74 -8.60
N VAL A 42 -22.52 3.88 -8.08
CA VAL A 42 -21.65 4.84 -7.38
C VAL A 42 -21.11 4.21 -6.08
N ALA A 43 -21.94 3.52 -5.32
CA ALA A 43 -21.54 2.84 -4.09
C ALA A 43 -20.42 1.81 -4.34
N PHE A 44 -20.53 0.98 -5.38
CA PHE A 44 -19.48 0.01 -5.72
C PHE A 44 -18.15 0.68 -6.09
N LYS A 45 -18.17 1.77 -6.86
CA LYS A 45 -16.95 2.55 -7.19
C LYS A 45 -16.28 3.09 -5.93
N THR A 46 -17.07 3.61 -4.99
CA THR A 46 -16.57 4.10 -3.70
C THR A 46 -15.96 2.97 -2.87
N VAL A 47 -16.62 1.82 -2.77
CA VAL A 47 -16.11 0.65 -2.03
C VAL A 47 -14.79 0.14 -2.61
N MET A 48 -14.66 0.06 -3.94
CA MET A 48 -13.39 -0.32 -4.58
C MET A 48 -12.27 0.67 -4.26
N THR A 49 -12.57 1.98 -4.32
CA THR A 49 -11.58 3.03 -4.02
C THR A 49 -11.13 2.97 -2.56
N ILE A 50 -12.06 2.75 -1.63
CA ILE A 50 -11.74 2.57 -0.20
C ILE A 50 -10.87 1.33 0.00
N ARG A 51 -11.24 0.20 -0.63
CA ARG A 51 -10.44 -1.03 -0.56
C ARG A 51 -9.01 -0.80 -1.02
N ASP A 52 -8.81 -0.14 -2.16
CA ASP A 52 -7.48 0.14 -2.69
C ASP A 52 -6.66 1.05 -1.78
N THR A 53 -7.31 2.06 -1.21
CA THR A 53 -6.70 3.01 -0.26
C THR A 53 -6.25 2.27 1.00
N LEU A 54 -7.06 1.36 1.54
CA LEU A 54 -6.71 0.54 2.70
C LEU A 54 -5.54 -0.42 2.39
N ILE A 55 -5.54 -1.05 1.21
CA ILE A 55 -4.42 -1.90 0.78
C ILE A 55 -3.14 -1.08 0.68
N ALA A 56 -3.17 0.06 -0.01
CA ALA A 56 -2.00 0.92 -0.17
C ALA A 56 -1.48 1.47 1.17
N GLN A 57 -2.38 1.85 2.09
CA GLN A 57 -2.01 2.27 3.44
C GLN A 57 -1.34 1.15 4.24
N ASN A 58 -1.87 -0.07 4.18
CA ASN A 58 -1.27 -1.22 4.85
C ASN A 58 0.10 -1.58 4.25
N LEU A 59 0.24 -1.56 2.92
CA LEU A 59 1.51 -1.80 2.23
C LEU A 59 2.57 -0.73 2.56
N SER A 60 2.14 0.52 2.67
CA SER A 60 3.01 1.63 3.05
C SER A 60 3.51 1.45 4.50
N ARG A 61 2.60 1.13 5.43
CA ARG A 61 2.95 0.83 6.84
C ARG A 61 3.88 -0.38 6.96
N GLU A 62 3.58 -1.46 6.26
CA GLU A 62 4.44 -2.65 6.21
C GLU A 62 5.85 -2.29 5.76
N GLY A 63 5.99 -1.43 4.75
CA GLY A 63 7.30 -0.98 4.26
C GLY A 63 8.17 -0.35 5.36
N VAL A 64 7.57 0.52 6.18
CA VAL A 64 8.28 1.14 7.30
C VAL A 64 8.57 0.14 8.42
N GLU A 65 7.63 -0.75 8.75
CA GLU A 65 7.81 -1.79 9.76
C GLU A 65 8.94 -2.76 9.41
N VAL A 66 9.10 -3.13 8.14
CA VAL A 66 10.20 -3.99 7.68
C VAL A 66 11.54 -3.29 7.90
N VAL A 67 11.67 -2.01 7.54
CA VAL A 67 12.91 -1.25 7.78
C VAL A 67 13.19 -1.12 9.28
N ARG A 68 12.17 -0.84 10.11
CA ARG A 68 12.30 -0.84 11.57
C ARG A 68 12.80 -2.18 12.10
N LYS A 69 12.24 -3.30 11.61
CA LYS A 69 12.65 -4.65 12.02
C LYS A 69 14.11 -4.92 11.66
N VAL A 70 14.56 -4.49 10.48
CA VAL A 70 15.96 -4.61 10.06
C VAL A 70 16.86 -3.79 11.00
N ILE A 71 16.54 -2.52 11.24
CA ILE A 71 17.30 -1.65 12.16
C ILE A 71 17.38 -2.26 13.57
N ASN A 72 16.25 -2.67 14.13
CA ASN A 72 16.19 -3.24 15.47
C ASN A 72 16.93 -4.58 15.58
N SER A 73 16.84 -5.42 14.54
CA SER A 73 17.54 -6.72 14.52
C SER A 73 19.05 -6.51 14.46
N ASN A 74 19.51 -5.56 13.65
CA ASN A 74 20.93 -5.18 13.58
C ASN A 74 21.42 -4.62 14.92
N LEU A 75 20.61 -3.78 15.58
CA LEU A 75 20.93 -3.22 16.89
C LEU A 75 21.11 -4.31 17.95
N ILE A 76 20.16 -5.25 18.04
CA ILE A 76 20.21 -6.35 19.02
C ILE A 76 21.42 -7.26 18.76
N ARG A 77 21.71 -7.57 17.50
CA ARG A 77 22.72 -8.57 17.15
C ARG A 77 24.15 -8.08 17.33
N TYR A 78 24.42 -6.80 17.05
CA TYR A 78 25.80 -6.30 16.99
C TYR A 78 26.14 -5.30 18.10
N SER A 79 25.15 -4.71 18.77
CA SER A 79 25.33 -3.76 19.90
C SER A 79 26.25 -2.55 19.61
N ASP A 80 26.70 -2.38 18.36
CA ASP A 80 27.58 -1.31 17.93
C ASP A 80 26.80 -0.31 17.05
N ALA A 81 27.02 0.98 17.30
CA ALA A 81 26.51 2.08 16.49
C ALA A 81 26.96 1.99 15.02
N ALA A 82 28.06 1.28 14.74
CA ALA A 82 28.53 0.99 13.38
C ALA A 82 27.51 0.22 12.53
N CYS A 83 26.60 -0.56 13.13
CA CYS A 83 25.58 -1.32 12.40
C CYS A 83 24.28 -0.57 12.13
N TRP A 84 24.24 0.73 12.45
CA TRP A 84 23.33 1.67 11.79
C TRP A 84 23.81 2.05 10.39
N ASN A 85 25.08 1.80 10.08
CA ASN A 85 25.65 2.22 8.83
C ASN A 85 25.34 1.16 7.77
N PHE A 86 24.58 1.57 6.77
CA PHE A 86 24.16 0.70 5.68
C PHE A 86 25.21 0.63 4.54
N GLU A 87 26.42 1.16 4.76
CA GLU A 87 27.42 1.31 3.71
C GLU A 87 28.15 0.01 3.32
N PRO A 88 28.44 -0.19 2.01
CA PRO A 88 29.12 -1.37 1.47
C PRO A 88 30.66 -1.30 1.51
N THR A 89 31.26 -0.30 2.16
CA THR A 89 32.71 -0.02 2.03
C THR A 89 33.56 -0.59 3.16
N ALA A 90 33.04 -1.52 3.97
CA ALA A 90 33.89 -2.34 4.83
C ALA A 90 34.69 -3.32 3.96
N THR A 91 35.86 -2.88 3.49
CA THR A 91 36.90 -3.74 2.88
C THR A 91 37.40 -4.84 3.80
N ASN A 92 36.92 -4.87 5.05
CA ASN A 92 37.20 -5.91 6.02
C ASN A 92 35.89 -6.66 6.39
N PRO A 93 35.61 -7.83 5.80
CA PRO A 93 34.39 -8.62 6.04
C PRO A 93 34.28 -9.20 7.47
N LEU A 94 35.18 -8.81 8.38
CA LEU A 94 35.30 -9.33 9.74
C LEU A 94 35.05 -8.29 10.85
N MET A 95 34.67 -7.04 10.52
CA MET A 95 34.15 -6.09 11.52
C MET A 95 32.64 -5.88 11.35
N ASN A 96 31.94 -6.88 11.87
CA ASN A 96 30.76 -6.77 12.75
C ASN A 96 29.41 -6.28 12.26
N CYS A 97 29.18 -6.01 10.97
CA CYS A 97 27.80 -6.02 10.44
C CYS A 97 27.79 -7.03 9.28
N ARG A 98 27.52 -8.30 9.63
CA ARG A 98 27.79 -9.46 8.77
C ARG A 98 27.23 -9.24 7.37
N THR A 99 28.11 -9.40 6.38
CA THR A 99 27.97 -9.03 4.96
C THR A 99 26.90 -9.79 4.16
N GLN A 100 25.93 -10.43 4.81
CA GLN A 100 24.91 -11.25 4.14
C GLN A 100 23.48 -10.89 4.52
N ASP A 101 23.29 -10.06 5.56
CA ASP A 101 21.98 -9.74 6.10
C ASP A 101 21.72 -8.23 5.92
N TYR A 102 21.07 -7.84 4.83
CA TYR A 102 20.45 -6.52 4.59
C TYR A 102 21.41 -5.32 4.39
N HIS A 103 22.08 -5.27 3.23
CA HIS A 103 22.87 -4.10 2.81
C HIS A 103 22.00 -3.05 2.11
N LEU A 104 21.99 -1.81 2.59
CA LEU A 104 21.33 -0.68 1.94
C LEU A 104 22.40 0.32 1.46
N GLY A 105 22.94 0.11 0.25
CA GLY A 105 24.12 0.79 -0.28
C GLY A 105 24.28 2.30 0.03
N GLY A 106 25.53 2.78 0.04
CA GLY A 106 25.91 4.09 0.58
C GLY A 106 25.65 5.34 -0.29
N GLY A 107 25.79 6.50 0.35
CA GLY A 107 26.18 7.78 -0.26
C GLY A 107 25.11 8.87 -0.41
N THR A 108 23.95 8.56 -0.97
CA THR A 108 22.89 9.54 -1.30
C THR A 108 21.52 8.85 -1.31
N HIS A 109 20.41 9.59 -1.38
CA HIS A 109 19.05 9.02 -1.35
C HIS A 109 18.91 7.77 -2.24
N GLN A 110 18.54 6.64 -1.63
CA GLN A 110 18.39 5.38 -2.35
C GLN A 110 16.94 4.91 -2.31
N ASN A 111 16.51 4.32 -3.43
CA ASN A 111 15.18 3.73 -3.60
C ASN A 111 15.32 2.20 -3.51
N TYR A 112 14.46 1.58 -2.73
CA TYR A 112 14.49 0.18 -2.40
C TYR A 112 13.18 -0.49 -2.72
N ILE A 113 13.29 -1.79 -2.98
CA ILE A 113 12.19 -2.72 -3.15
C ILE A 113 12.23 -3.74 -2.02
N LEU A 114 11.06 -4.20 -1.59
CA LEU A 114 10.92 -5.25 -0.59
C LEU A 114 10.64 -6.59 -1.23
N ASN A 115 11.69 -7.39 -1.39
CA ASN A 115 11.58 -8.74 -1.88
C ASN A 115 11.35 -9.73 -0.74
N PHE A 116 10.29 -10.52 -0.88
CA PHE A 116 10.06 -11.70 -0.06
C PHE A 116 10.55 -12.90 -0.83
N SER A 117 11.85 -13.19 -0.75
CA SER A 117 12.37 -14.42 -1.34
C SER A 117 12.09 -15.59 -0.41
N GLU A 118 11.45 -16.65 -0.89
CA GLU A 118 11.48 -17.92 -0.17
C GLU A 118 12.94 -18.42 -0.15
N PRO A 119 13.51 -18.68 1.03
CA PRO A 119 14.85 -19.27 1.11
C PRO A 119 14.86 -20.64 0.45
N ALA A 120 16.03 -21.10 0.05
CA ALA A 120 16.23 -22.51 -0.28
C ALA A 120 15.65 -23.41 0.84
N ALA A 121 15.08 -24.56 0.45
CA ALA A 121 14.40 -25.46 1.38
C ALA A 121 15.22 -25.70 2.66
N GLY A 122 14.71 -25.22 3.80
CA GLY A 122 15.36 -25.35 5.11
C GLY A 122 16.02 -24.08 5.67
N ALA A 123 16.14 -22.99 4.91
CA ALA A 123 16.62 -21.71 5.44
C ALA A 123 15.49 -20.86 6.06
N PRO A 124 15.78 -20.00 7.05
CA PRO A 124 14.80 -19.12 7.69
C PRO A 124 14.20 -18.14 6.67
N LYS A 125 12.88 -17.99 6.67
CA LYS A 125 12.20 -16.99 5.81
C LYS A 125 12.63 -15.58 6.22
N ASP A 126 13.57 -15.04 5.45
CA ASP A 126 14.12 -13.71 5.67
C ASP A 126 13.54 -12.72 4.66
N PHE A 127 13.30 -11.50 5.15
CA PHE A 127 12.95 -10.39 4.28
C PHE A 127 14.20 -10.03 3.48
N LYS A 128 14.07 -9.46 2.30
CA LYS A 128 15.22 -8.84 1.62
C LYS A 128 14.81 -7.45 1.18
N ILE A 129 15.60 -6.48 1.57
CA ILE A 129 15.48 -5.12 1.05
C ILE A 129 16.51 -5.02 -0.06
N ASP A 130 16.03 -5.12 -1.29
CA ASP A 130 16.90 -5.08 -2.45
C ASP A 130 16.98 -3.64 -2.96
N LEU A 131 18.22 -3.21 -3.21
CA LEU A 131 18.48 -1.90 -3.78
C LEU A 131 18.01 -1.88 -5.23
N VAL A 132 17.10 -0.97 -5.55
CA VAL A 132 16.90 -0.56 -6.95
C VAL A 132 18.04 0.39 -7.25
N GLN A 133 18.98 -0.07 -8.09
CA GLN A 133 20.20 0.65 -8.50
C GLN A 133 20.20 2.14 -8.13
N SER A 134 21.08 2.51 -7.21
CA SER A 134 21.20 3.86 -6.64
C SER A 134 21.14 4.96 -7.71
N GLY A 135 20.21 5.91 -7.53
CA GLY A 135 20.40 7.28 -8.01
C GLY A 135 19.71 7.73 -9.30
N VAL A 136 18.76 7.02 -9.93
CA VAL A 136 18.20 7.53 -11.21
C VAL A 136 16.68 7.68 -11.28
N CYS A 137 15.86 6.80 -10.69
CA CYS A 137 14.40 6.84 -10.98
C CYS A 137 13.54 6.67 -9.73
N ALA A 138 12.83 7.73 -9.35
CA ALA A 138 11.76 7.64 -8.37
C ALA A 138 10.51 7.04 -9.00
N LEU A 139 9.71 6.33 -8.19
CA LEU A 139 8.37 5.88 -8.57
C LEU A 139 7.48 7.11 -8.86
N ASP A 140 7.05 7.25 -10.12
CA ASP A 140 6.12 8.29 -10.55
C ASP A 140 5.21 7.77 -11.67
N LEU A 141 3.99 7.40 -11.29
CA LEU A 141 2.92 7.00 -12.21
C LEU A 141 2.15 8.21 -12.79
N LYS A 142 2.32 9.43 -12.25
CA LYS A 142 1.62 10.64 -12.74
C LYS A 142 2.33 11.22 -13.95
N THR A 143 3.65 11.31 -13.84
CA THR A 143 4.53 11.84 -14.87
C THR A 143 5.68 10.86 -15.03
N PRO A 144 5.48 9.76 -15.81
CA PRO A 144 6.52 8.76 -16.02
C PRO A 144 7.80 9.48 -16.45
N ALA A 145 8.80 9.45 -15.58
CA ALA A 145 10.08 10.08 -15.87
C ALA A 145 10.67 9.43 -17.13
N THR A 146 11.62 10.11 -17.77
CA THR A 146 12.38 9.57 -18.93
C THR A 146 13.11 8.25 -18.63
N CYS A 147 13.18 7.84 -17.36
CA CYS A 147 13.69 6.55 -16.92
C CYS A 147 12.58 5.72 -16.23
N ASP A 148 11.57 5.33 -17.01
CA ASP A 148 10.42 4.56 -16.52
C ASP A 148 10.86 3.16 -16.03
N ARG A 149 11.06 3.05 -14.72
CA ARG A 149 11.28 1.80 -13.98
C ARG A 149 10.07 1.45 -13.12
N ASN A 150 8.88 1.91 -13.51
CA ASN A 150 7.65 1.57 -12.78
C ASN A 150 7.47 0.04 -12.70
N ALA A 151 7.88 -0.71 -13.73
CA ALA A 151 7.86 -2.17 -13.71
C ALA A 151 8.65 -2.80 -12.55
N ASP A 152 9.78 -2.19 -12.15
CA ASP A 152 10.58 -2.69 -11.01
C ASP A 152 9.80 -2.53 -9.71
N TYR A 153 9.13 -1.39 -9.53
CA TYR A 153 8.34 -1.11 -8.33
C TYR A 153 6.99 -1.84 -8.29
N GLN A 154 6.58 -2.50 -9.37
CA GLN A 154 5.28 -3.15 -9.46
C GLN A 154 5.20 -4.36 -8.53
N LEU A 155 4.22 -4.31 -7.62
CA LEU A 155 3.93 -5.43 -6.74
C LEU A 155 3.19 -6.53 -7.50
N LYS A 156 3.52 -7.76 -7.16
CA LYS A 156 2.92 -9.00 -7.63
C LYS A 156 2.21 -9.70 -6.49
N LEU A 157 1.22 -10.51 -6.83
CA LEU A 157 0.43 -11.29 -5.88
C LEU A 157 1.09 -12.65 -5.70
N GLY A 158 1.64 -12.88 -4.51
CA GLY A 158 2.11 -14.18 -4.07
C GLY A 158 1.05 -14.95 -3.29
N GLU A 159 1.20 -16.26 -3.24
CA GLU A 159 0.31 -17.15 -2.50
C GLU A 159 1.13 -18.23 -1.75
N VAL A 160 0.94 -18.32 -0.44
CA VAL A 160 1.58 -19.30 0.45
C VAL A 160 0.52 -19.80 1.43
N ASN A 161 0.35 -21.12 1.55
CA ASN A 161 -0.61 -21.75 2.47
C ASN A 161 -2.04 -21.18 2.36
N ASN A 162 -2.54 -20.95 1.14
CA ASN A 162 -3.82 -20.27 0.82
C ASN A 162 -3.90 -18.79 1.24
N GLY A 163 -2.82 -18.22 1.80
CA GLY A 163 -2.71 -16.82 2.12
C GLY A 163 -2.12 -16.04 0.93
N LYS A 164 -2.77 -14.93 0.56
CA LYS A 164 -2.30 -14.03 -0.50
C LYS A 164 -1.53 -12.85 0.09
N PHE A 165 -0.43 -12.47 -0.54
CA PHE A 165 0.40 -11.34 -0.12
C PHE A 165 0.97 -10.59 -1.32
N TYR A 166 1.44 -9.36 -1.08
CA TYR A 166 2.06 -8.55 -2.11
C TYR A 166 3.58 -8.63 -2.01
N THR A 167 4.24 -8.92 -3.12
CA THR A 167 5.69 -9.07 -3.19
C THR A 167 6.22 -8.51 -4.50
N SER A 168 7.45 -8.03 -4.52
CA SER A 168 8.16 -7.67 -5.76
C SER A 168 9.05 -8.80 -6.27
N ASP A 169 8.99 -9.98 -5.63
CA ASP A 169 9.81 -11.12 -6.01
C ASP A 169 9.55 -11.50 -7.50
N PRO A 170 10.62 -11.58 -8.32
CA PRO A 170 10.50 -11.94 -9.73
C PRO A 170 9.86 -13.31 -9.97
N ALA A 171 9.91 -14.23 -9.01
CA ALA A 171 9.34 -15.58 -9.11
C ALA A 171 7.82 -15.60 -9.31
N TYR A 172 7.12 -14.56 -8.85
CA TYR A 172 5.68 -14.42 -9.07
C TYR A 172 5.42 -13.70 -10.41
N THR A 173 4.30 -14.03 -11.07
CA THR A 173 3.94 -13.45 -12.38
C THR A 173 2.64 -12.65 -12.36
N ALA A 174 1.79 -12.85 -11.35
CA ALA A 174 0.52 -12.15 -11.20
C ALA A 174 0.75 -10.70 -10.77
N THR A 175 0.89 -9.79 -11.74
CA THR A 175 1.07 -8.36 -11.44
C THR A 175 -0.16 -7.75 -10.79
N THR A 176 0.07 -6.73 -9.96
CA THR A 176 -0.98 -5.94 -9.34
C THR A 176 -0.88 -4.49 -9.82
N LYS A 177 -1.92 -3.69 -9.55
CA LYS A 177 -1.91 -2.25 -9.86
C LYS A 177 -1.08 -1.41 -8.90
N PHE A 178 -0.62 -2.00 -7.80
CA PHE A 178 0.13 -1.28 -6.77
C PHE A 178 1.61 -1.31 -7.08
N HIS A 179 2.24 -0.16 -6.91
CA HIS A 179 3.67 0.03 -7.04
C HIS A 179 4.19 0.53 -5.70
N ARG A 180 5.31 -0.01 -5.22
CA ARG A 180 5.88 0.37 -3.92
C ARG A 180 7.34 0.73 -4.07
N MET A 181 7.73 1.85 -3.47
CA MET A 181 9.09 2.31 -3.33
C MET A 181 9.37 2.66 -1.87
N ILE A 182 10.47 2.17 -1.32
CA ILE A 182 10.98 2.60 -0.03
C ILE A 182 12.16 3.52 -0.28
N LYS A 183 12.06 4.77 0.14
CA LYS A 183 13.14 5.75 0.07
C LYS A 183 13.77 5.92 1.44
N ILE A 184 15.07 5.72 1.51
CA ILE A 184 15.84 5.90 2.76
C ILE A 184 16.77 7.08 2.59
N THR A 185 16.69 8.01 3.54
CA THR A 185 17.45 9.25 3.58
C THR A 185 18.23 9.32 4.89
N PRO A 186 19.50 8.89 4.91
CA PRO A 186 20.35 9.08 6.07
C PRO A 186 20.69 10.57 6.25
N THR A 187 20.96 10.97 7.48
CA THR A 187 21.59 12.25 7.80
C THR A 187 22.80 11.96 8.67
N TYR A 188 23.94 12.52 8.28
CA TYR A 188 25.24 12.29 8.92
C TYR A 188 25.61 13.46 9.84
N ASP A 189 26.36 13.16 10.89
CA ASP A 189 26.99 14.19 11.72
C ASP A 189 28.26 14.70 11.03
N LEU A 190 28.17 15.91 10.48
CA LEU A 190 29.31 16.56 9.83
C LEU A 190 30.24 17.28 10.82
N ALA A 191 29.86 17.38 12.10
CA ALA A 191 30.61 18.09 13.13
C ALA A 191 31.36 17.14 14.09
N GLY A 192 30.98 15.86 14.13
CA GLY A 192 31.60 14.85 14.98
C GLY A 192 32.95 14.32 14.45
N PRO A 193 33.72 13.59 15.29
CA PRO A 193 34.98 12.96 14.88
C PRO A 193 34.78 11.89 13.79
N ASP A 194 33.57 11.34 13.67
CA ASP A 194 33.19 10.31 12.69
C ASP A 194 32.22 10.89 11.63
N LEU A 195 32.77 11.49 10.57
CA LEU A 195 32.00 12.16 9.50
C LEU A 195 31.01 11.25 8.74
N ASN A 196 31.16 9.93 8.85
CA ASN A 196 30.32 8.94 8.18
C ASN A 196 29.24 8.32 9.10
N LYS A 197 29.07 8.87 10.31
CA LYS A 197 28.10 8.34 11.28
C LYS A 197 26.71 8.93 11.02
N ALA A 198 25.76 8.07 10.65
CA ALA A 198 24.36 8.47 10.54
C ALA A 198 23.76 8.76 11.93
N ILE A 199 23.24 9.97 12.12
CA ILE A 199 22.56 10.42 13.35
C ILE A 199 21.05 10.17 13.31
N LYS A 200 20.46 10.30 12.13
CA LYS A 200 19.04 10.02 11.89
C LYS A 200 18.85 9.42 10.51
N ILE A 201 17.80 8.63 10.38
CA ILE A 201 17.43 7.98 9.13
C ILE A 201 15.95 8.21 8.92
N LYS A 202 15.63 8.92 7.84
CA LYS A 202 14.25 9.09 7.40
C LYS A 202 13.91 8.00 6.39
N VAL A 203 12.83 7.28 6.65
CA VAL A 203 12.30 6.23 5.79
C VAL A 203 10.95 6.70 5.27
N ASP A 204 10.79 6.76 3.95
CA ASP A 204 9.56 7.09 3.27
C ASP A 204 9.10 5.85 2.48
N SER A 205 7.96 5.25 2.86
CA SER A 205 7.35 4.13 2.15
C SER A 205 6.21 4.64 1.29
N ILE A 206 6.43 4.70 -0.02
CA ILE A 206 5.53 5.31 -1.00
C ILE A 206 4.86 4.21 -1.80
N VAL A 207 3.53 4.24 -1.86
CA VAL A 207 2.71 3.33 -2.64
C VAL A 207 1.87 4.12 -3.63
N GLN A 208 2.00 3.80 -4.92
CA GLN A 208 1.21 4.41 -5.99
C GLN A 208 0.37 3.37 -6.73
N TRP A 209 -0.80 3.78 -7.23
CA TRP A 209 -1.63 2.94 -8.10
C TRP A 209 -2.47 3.77 -9.06
N GLY A 210 -2.82 3.19 -10.21
CA GLY A 210 -3.71 3.82 -11.20
C GLY A 210 -5.19 3.75 -10.78
N LEU A 211 -5.91 4.85 -10.98
CA LEU A 211 -7.37 4.96 -10.85
C LEU A 211 -7.92 5.78 -12.04
N GLY A 212 -8.28 5.09 -13.12
CA GLY A 212 -8.60 5.74 -14.40
C GLY A 212 -7.35 6.38 -15.00
N ASP A 213 -7.46 7.64 -15.43
CA ASP A 213 -6.35 8.42 -16.01
C ASP A 213 -5.49 9.14 -14.96
N SER A 214 -5.71 8.85 -13.67
CA SER A 214 -5.00 9.49 -12.56
C SER A 214 -4.27 8.45 -11.71
N ALA A 215 -3.05 8.77 -11.29
CA ALA A 215 -2.37 8.01 -10.26
C ALA A 215 -2.69 8.56 -8.87
N LYS A 216 -2.95 7.64 -7.93
CA LYS A 216 -3.09 7.91 -6.50
C LYS A 216 -1.80 7.50 -5.79
N GLU A 217 -1.55 8.16 -4.66
CA GLU A 217 -0.36 7.96 -3.85
C GLU A 217 -0.73 7.98 -2.37
N ILE A 218 -0.14 7.06 -1.60
CA ILE A 218 -0.07 7.11 -0.14
C ILE A 218 1.40 6.97 0.25
N SER A 219 1.86 7.84 1.14
CA SER A 219 3.19 7.79 1.70
C SER A 219 3.12 7.71 3.22
N MET A 220 3.93 6.85 3.83
CA MET A 220 4.16 6.82 5.27
C MET A 220 5.63 7.09 5.54
N SER A 221 5.89 8.01 6.45
CA SER A 221 7.24 8.43 6.79
C SER A 221 7.52 8.18 8.26
N GLU A 222 8.71 7.67 8.56
CA GLU A 222 9.21 7.54 9.93
C GLU A 222 10.68 7.97 10.00
N THR A 223 11.06 8.55 11.13
CA THR A 223 12.46 8.94 11.37
C THR A 223 13.00 8.15 12.55
N PHE A 224 14.07 7.41 12.31
CA PHE A 224 14.81 6.65 13.30
C PHE A 224 16.00 7.49 13.77
N TYR A 225 16.21 7.56 15.08
CA TYR A 225 17.33 8.28 15.68
C TYR A 225 18.34 7.30 16.26
N ASN A 226 19.61 7.54 15.98
CA ASN A 226 20.70 6.77 16.56
C ASN A 226 20.97 7.27 17.99
N ASN A 227 20.24 6.71 18.96
CA ASN A 227 20.35 7.08 20.37
C ASN A 227 21.53 6.39 21.10
N TYR A 228 22.35 5.60 20.41
CA TYR A 228 23.41 4.79 21.02
C TYR A 228 24.72 5.55 21.27
N GLN A 229 24.67 6.87 21.42
CA GLN A 229 25.84 7.74 21.59
C GLN A 229 26.29 7.91 23.06
N ARG A 230 26.22 6.85 23.87
CA ARG A 230 26.78 6.88 25.24
C ARG A 230 28.25 6.53 25.26
#